data_AF-D0Z5E5-F1
#
_entry.id   AF-D0Z5E5-F1
#
_cell.length_a   1.000
_cell.length_b   1.000
_cell.length_c   1.000
_cell.angle_alpha   90.00
_cell.angle_beta   90.00
_cell.angle_gamma   90.00
#
_symmetry.space_group_name_H-M   'P 1'
#
loop_
_entity.id
_entity.type
_entity.pdbx_description
1 polymer ?
#
loop_
_entity_poly.entity_id
_entity_poly.type
_entity_poly.pdbx_seq_one_letter_code
_entity_poly.pdbx_strand_id
1 'polypeptide(L)'
;MVNERVQEEEQLRAENREKEEKLETYRQLLLADGIDPEELIASMSAPKAKKPTRTPRPAKYRYTDENGQEKTWTGQGRTPKFLADKDLNDYLI
;
A
#
# COMPACT_ATOMS: atom_id res chain seq x y z
N MET A 1 -24.33 -29.40 16.99
CA MET A 1 -23.59 -28.24 16.45
C MET A 1 -22.06 -28.44 16.39
N VAL A 2 -21.51 -29.61 16.77
CA VAL A 2 -20.06 -29.88 16.70
C VAL A 2 -19.66 -30.53 15.36
N ASN A 3 -20.52 -31.35 14.77
CA ASN A 3 -20.25 -32.03 13.49
C ASN A 3 -19.99 -31.09 12.31
N GLU A 4 -20.67 -29.94 12.25
CA GLU A 4 -20.52 -28.99 11.14
C GLU A 4 -19.12 -28.36 11.11
N ARG A 5 -18.54 -28.05 12.29
CA ARG A 5 -17.17 -27.51 12.40
C ARG A 5 -16.10 -28.53 11.99
N VAL A 6 -16.29 -29.80 12.36
CA VAL A 6 -15.32 -30.86 12.01
C VAL A 6 -15.35 -31.14 10.51
N GLN A 7 -16.53 -31.12 9.88
CA GLN A 7 -16.66 -31.28 8.43
C GLN A 7 -16.01 -30.13 7.66
N GLU A 8 -16.18 -28.89 8.14
CA GLU A 8 -15.55 -27.72 7.51
C GLU A 8 -14.02 -27.75 7.65
N GLU A 9 -13.49 -28.17 8.81
CA GLU A 9 -12.05 -28.36 9.01
C GLU A 9 -11.45 -29.47 8.15
N GLU A 10 -12.17 -30.59 7.97
CA GLU A 10 -11.75 -31.67 7.07
C GLU A 10 -11.75 -31.24 5.61
N GLN A 11 -12.77 -30.49 5.17
CA GLN A 11 -12.82 -29.93 3.82
C GLN A 11 -11.65 -28.97 3.60
N LEU A 12 -11.39 -28.07 4.55
CA LEU A 12 -10.30 -27.10 4.45
C LEU A 12 -8.93 -27.80 4.45
N ARG A 13 -8.77 -28.88 5.21
CA ARG A 13 -7.58 -29.75 5.15
C ARG A 13 -7.43 -30.46 3.81
N ALA A 14 -8.51 -31.00 3.26
CA ALA A 14 -8.49 -31.66 1.95
C ALA A 14 -8.12 -30.67 0.84
N GLU A 15 -8.75 -29.49 0.83
CA GLU A 15 -8.43 -28.41 -0.12
C GLU A 15 -6.98 -27.93 0.00
N ASN A 16 -6.46 -27.80 1.21
CA ASN A 16 -5.06 -27.41 1.43
C ASN A 16 -4.10 -28.49 0.92
N ARG A 17 -4.40 -29.76 1.18
CA ARG A 17 -3.59 -30.87 0.67
C ARG A 17 -3.57 -30.91 -0.86
N GLU A 18 -4.72 -30.73 -1.50
CA GLU A 18 -4.79 -30.65 -2.97
C GLU A 18 -3.99 -29.46 -3.52
N LYS A 19 -4.01 -28.32 -2.82
CA LYS A 19 -3.20 -27.15 -3.19
C LYS A 19 -1.71 -27.43 -3.03
N GLU A 20 -1.30 -28.07 -1.95
CA GLU A 20 0.11 -28.44 -1.70
C GLU A 20 0.62 -29.42 -2.75
N GLU A 21 -0.14 -30.46 -3.08
CA GLU A 21 0.20 -31.43 -4.13
C GLU A 21 0.34 -30.74 -5.50
N LYS A 22 -0.58 -29.83 -5.83
CA LYS A 22 -0.47 -29.01 -7.05
C LYS A 22 0.78 -28.13 -7.02
N LEU A 23 1.07 -27.44 -5.92
CA LEU A 23 2.26 -26.60 -5.80
C LEU A 23 3.54 -27.40 -5.97
N GLU A 24 3.61 -28.61 -5.40
CA GLU A 24 4.79 -29.46 -5.49
C GLU A 24 4.99 -30.00 -6.91
N THR A 25 3.91 -30.41 -7.59
CA THR A 25 3.98 -30.81 -9.00
C THR A 25 4.43 -29.66 -9.91
N TYR A 26 3.90 -28.45 -9.73
CA TYR A 26 4.36 -27.27 -10.47
C TYR A 26 5.82 -26.91 -10.16
N ARG A 27 6.25 -27.06 -8.91
CA ARG A 27 7.65 -26.83 -8.52
C ARG A 27 8.60 -27.78 -9.26
N GLN A 28 8.25 -29.06 -9.34
CA GLN A 28 9.07 -30.05 -10.07
C GLN A 28 9.10 -29.75 -11.57
N LEU A 29 7.97 -29.37 -12.16
CA LEU A 29 7.90 -29.00 -13.57
C LEU A 29 8.77 -27.77 -13.89
N LEU A 30 8.67 -26.71 -13.07
CA LEU A 30 9.51 -25.51 -13.21
C LEU A 30 11.00 -25.86 -13.13
N LEU A 31 11.38 -26.70 -12.18
CA LEU A 31 12.76 -27.13 -12.01
C LEU A 31 13.25 -28.00 -13.18
N ALA A 32 12.39 -28.84 -13.75
CA ALA A 32 12.68 -29.65 -14.93
C ALA A 32 12.91 -28.79 -16.18
N ASP A 33 12.17 -27.68 -16.30
CA ASP A 33 12.37 -26.68 -17.35
C ASP A 33 13.57 -25.75 -17.07
N GLY A 34 14.27 -25.94 -15.95
CA GLY A 34 15.43 -25.15 -15.54
C GLY A 34 15.09 -23.75 -15.01
N ILE A 35 13.84 -23.51 -14.65
CA ILE A 35 13.34 -22.25 -14.10
C ILE A 35 13.28 -22.37 -12.58
N ASP A 36 14.05 -21.54 -11.88
CA ASP A 36 13.95 -21.44 -10.43
C ASP A 36 12.67 -20.66 -10.05
N PRO A 37 11.78 -21.19 -9.18
CA PRO A 37 10.58 -20.48 -8.73
C PRO A 37 10.89 -19.10 -8.13
N GLU A 38 12.02 -18.93 -7.44
CA GLU A 38 12.41 -17.63 -6.88
C GLU A 38 12.76 -16.62 -7.99
N GLU A 39 13.44 -17.05 -9.05
CA GLU A 39 13.77 -16.21 -10.19
C GLU A 39 12.51 -15.82 -10.99
N LEU A 40 11.56 -16.73 -11.12
CA LEU A 40 10.27 -16.45 -11.74
C LEU A 40 9.49 -15.39 -10.94
N ILE A 41 9.42 -15.51 -9.61
CA ILE A 41 8.76 -14.52 -8.75
C ILE A 41 9.50 -13.17 -8.81
N ALA A 42 10.84 -13.19 -8.81
CA ALA A 42 11.65 -11.99 -8.92
C ALA A 42 11.47 -11.29 -10.29
N SER A 43 11.35 -12.05 -11.39
CA SER A 43 11.12 -11.50 -12.73
C SER A 43 9.69 -10.97 -12.91
N MET A 44 8.69 -11.60 -12.28
CA MET A 44 7.30 -11.10 -12.23
C MET A 44 7.16 -9.88 -11.31
N SER A 45 7.99 -9.77 -10.28
CA SER A 45 8.07 -8.61 -9.41
C SER A 45 8.80 -7.49 -10.14
N ALA A 46 8.10 -6.80 -11.04
CA ALA A 46 8.59 -5.56 -11.62
C ALA A 46 9.06 -4.66 -10.47
N PRO A 47 10.32 -4.18 -10.46
CA PRO A 47 10.78 -3.28 -9.43
C PRO A 47 9.83 -2.10 -9.44
N LYS A 48 9.05 -1.92 -8.36
CA LYS A 48 8.17 -0.75 -8.23
C LYS A 48 9.09 0.45 -8.41
N ALA A 49 9.00 1.10 -9.58
CA ALA A 49 9.79 2.27 -9.88
C ALA A 49 9.57 3.24 -8.72
N LYS A 50 10.63 3.48 -7.94
CA LYS A 50 10.59 4.45 -6.84
C LYS A 50 10.22 5.77 -7.50
N LYS A 51 8.94 6.17 -7.38
CA LYS A 51 8.46 7.44 -7.92
C LYS A 51 9.40 8.51 -7.37
N PRO A 52 10.02 9.33 -8.23
CA PRO A 52 10.96 10.34 -7.76
C PRO A 52 10.24 11.19 -6.72
N THR A 53 10.72 11.13 -5.48
CA THR A 53 10.26 11.99 -4.39
C THR A 53 10.60 13.41 -4.79
N ARG A 54 9.59 14.12 -5.30
CA ARG A 54 9.70 15.55 -5.61
C ARG A 54 10.11 16.26 -4.33
N THR A 55 11.14 17.10 -4.40
CA THR A 55 11.49 18.02 -3.31
C THR A 55 10.21 18.75 -2.88
N PRO A 56 9.81 18.66 -1.59
CA PRO A 56 8.59 19.30 -1.13
C PRO A 56 8.69 20.79 -1.43
N ARG A 57 7.67 21.33 -2.11
CA ARG A 57 7.61 22.77 -2.40
C ARG A 57 7.55 23.52 -1.06
N PRO A 58 8.29 24.63 -0.92
CA PRO A 58 8.22 25.43 0.30
C PRO A 58 6.78 25.87 0.54
N ALA A 59 6.37 25.85 1.81
CA ALA A 59 5.10 26.41 2.21
C ALA A 59 5.05 27.91 1.87
N LYS A 60 3.89 28.39 1.43
CA LYS A 60 3.70 29.80 1.08
C LYS A 60 3.02 30.57 2.22
N TYR A 61 2.16 29.92 2.98
CA TYR A 61 1.45 30.53 4.09
C TYR A 61 1.63 29.71 5.38
N ARG A 62 1.74 30.37 6.54
CA ARG A 62 1.74 29.76 7.88
C ARG A 62 0.64 30.38 8.73
N TYR A 63 -0.20 29.56 9.33
CA TYR A 63 -1.32 30.00 10.15
C TYR A 63 -1.55 29.09 11.35
N THR A 64 -2.17 29.61 12.41
CA THR A 64 -2.50 28.84 13.62
C THR A 64 -3.97 28.43 13.56
N ASP A 65 -4.25 27.13 13.58
CA ASP A 65 -5.63 26.61 13.60
C ASP A 65 -6.33 26.91 14.94
N GLU A 66 -7.65 26.72 14.98
CA GLU A 66 -8.49 26.82 16.20
C GLU A 66 -8.04 25.88 17.34
N ASN A 67 -7.24 24.85 17.02
CA ASN A 67 -6.64 23.92 17.98
C ASN A 67 -5.25 24.38 18.49
N GLY A 68 -4.82 25.61 18.17
CA GLY A 68 -3.53 26.15 18.58
C GLY A 68 -2.32 25.54 17.86
N GLN A 69 -2.53 24.79 16.76
CA GLN A 69 -1.45 24.17 15.99
C GLN A 69 -1.04 25.05 14.81
N GLU A 70 0.26 25.27 14.66
CA GLU A 70 0.83 25.91 13.48
C GLU A 70 0.74 24.97 12.28
N LYS A 71 0.01 25.38 11.24
CA LYS A 71 -0.05 24.69 9.96
C LYS A 71 0.48 25.56 8.85
N THR A 72 0.95 24.89 7.81
CA THR A 72 1.46 25.53 6.60
C THR A 72 0.62 25.14 5.40
N TRP A 73 0.38 26.10 4.50
CA TRP A 73 -0.36 25.90 3.28
C TRP A 73 0.48 26.35 2.08
N THR A 74 0.63 25.46 1.10
CA THR A 74 1.45 25.70 -0.10
C THR A 74 0.74 26.56 -1.15
N GLY A 75 -0.50 27.02 -0.89
CA GLY A 75 -1.34 27.69 -1.87
C GLY A 75 -1.86 26.76 -2.98
N GLN A 76 -1.63 25.45 -2.84
CA GLN A 76 -2.06 24.43 -3.79
C GLN A 76 -3.23 23.62 -3.20
N GLY A 77 -4.34 23.55 -3.93
CA GLY A 77 -5.55 22.83 -3.50
C GLY A 77 -6.53 23.70 -2.70
N ARG A 78 -7.41 23.07 -1.92
CA ARG A 78 -8.45 23.78 -1.15
C ARG A 78 -7.82 24.70 -0.10
N THR A 79 -8.23 25.97 -0.11
CA THR A 79 -7.87 26.95 0.92
C THR A 79 -8.38 26.48 2.29
N PRO A 80 -7.53 26.43 3.32
CA PRO A 80 -7.96 26.14 4.69
C PRO A 80 -9.08 27.08 5.12
N LYS A 81 -10.08 26.57 5.85
CA LYS A 81 -11.21 27.38 6.36
C LYS A 81 -10.72 28.62 7.12
N PHE A 82 -9.63 28.48 7.87
CA PHE A 82 -9.02 29.57 8.60
C PHE A 82 -8.57 30.74 7.71
N LEU A 83 -8.07 30.45 6.49
CA LEU A 83 -7.60 31.44 5.52
C LEU A 83 -8.69 31.89 4.54
N ALA A 84 -9.85 31.24 4.51
CA ALA A 84 -10.90 31.52 3.53
C ALA A 84 -11.50 32.92 3.69
N ASP A 85 -11.66 33.39 4.93
CA ASP A 85 -12.23 34.71 5.27
C ASP A 85 -11.15 35.73 5.66
N LYS A 86 -9.87 35.43 5.43
CA LYS A 86 -8.73 36.28 5.84
C LYS A 86 -7.92 36.74 4.64
N ASP A 87 -7.18 37.83 4.82
CA ASP A 87 -6.18 38.23 3.84
C ASP A 87 -4.99 37.25 3.90
N LEU A 88 -4.75 36.55 2.80
CA LEU A 88 -3.67 35.57 2.69
C LEU A 88 -2.29 36.24 2.82
N ASN A 89 -2.15 37.53 2.51
CA ASN A 89 -0.87 38.23 2.57
C ASN A 89 -0.31 38.33 4.00
N ASP A 90 -1.17 38.42 5.01
CA ASP A 90 -0.77 38.48 6.42
C ASP A 90 -0.17 37.18 6.94
N TYR A 91 -0.44 36.06 6.23
CA TYR A 91 0.03 34.73 6.60
C TYR A 91 1.14 34.22 5.68
N LEU A 92 1.61 35.04 4.73
CA LEU A 92 2.69 34.71 3.82
C LEU A 92 4.02 34.56 4.59
N ILE A 93 4.76 33.47 4.33
CA ILE A 93 6.11 33.26 4.88
C ILE A 93 7.20 33.47 3.82
#